data_AF-A0A7W0XRW0-F1
#
_entry.id   AF-A0A7W0XRW0-F1
#
_cell.length_a   1.000
_cell.length_b   1.000
_cell.length_c   1.000
_cell.angle_alpha   90.00
_cell.angle_beta   90.00
_cell.angle_gamma   90.00
#
_symmetry.space_group_name_H-M   'P 1'
#
loop_
_entity.id
_entity.type
_entity.pdbx_description
1 polymer ?
#
loop_
_entity_poly.entity_id
_entity_poly.type
_entity_poly.pdbx_seq_one_letter_code
_entity_poly.pdbx_strand_id
1 'polypeptide(L)'
;MATDSLLPISEPDTTGEAEPTPSRYEPLPGHRNQVEAMAGYGVSEADIAKVLDIDPETLRLHYRRELQASRVKTNAKVAENLYRKATGDGCEAVTAAIFWLKKRARWKETSVHEVGGSDGGPIQIQRIERVIIDPGRPASTS
;
A
#
# COMPACT_ATOMS: atom_id res chain seq x y z
N MET A 1 -42.30 62.66 -34.80
CA MET A 1 -41.28 62.76 -33.73
C MET A 1 -41.53 61.63 -32.75
N ALA A 2 -40.50 60.79 -32.55
CA ALA A 2 -40.19 59.99 -31.34
C ALA A 2 -41.28 59.03 -30.80
N THR A 3 -41.01 57.78 -30.48
CA THR A 3 -39.76 56.98 -30.44
C THR A 3 -40.21 55.54 -30.26
N ASP A 4 -39.65 54.66 -31.08
CA ASP A 4 -39.64 53.22 -30.93
C ASP A 4 -38.99 52.86 -29.59
N SER A 5 -39.77 52.30 -28.66
CA SER A 5 -39.35 51.98 -27.31
C SER A 5 -38.83 50.54 -27.28
N LEU A 6 -37.59 50.37 -27.73
CA LEU A 6 -36.79 49.15 -27.53
C LEU A 6 -36.67 48.86 -26.02
N LEU A 7 -37.26 47.74 -25.59
CA LEU A 7 -36.97 47.14 -24.29
C LEU A 7 -35.51 46.68 -24.28
N PRO A 8 -34.70 47.03 -23.27
CA PRO A 8 -33.36 46.48 -23.15
C PRO A 8 -33.45 45.00 -22.78
N ILE A 9 -32.92 44.15 -23.65
CA ILE A 9 -32.68 42.73 -23.39
C ILE A 9 -31.68 42.68 -22.23
N SER A 10 -32.12 42.16 -21.08
CA SER A 10 -31.26 41.92 -19.92
C SER A 10 -30.13 40.98 -20.30
N GLU A 11 -28.90 41.45 -20.16
CA GLU A 11 -27.67 40.68 -20.29
C GLU A 11 -27.73 39.43 -19.38
N PRO A 12 -27.14 38.29 -19.79
CA PRO A 12 -27.03 37.15 -18.90
C PRO A 12 -26.11 37.54 -17.74
N ASP A 13 -26.67 37.50 -16.54
CA ASP A 13 -25.98 37.63 -15.26
C ASP A 13 -24.79 36.64 -15.23
N THR A 14 -23.62 37.13 -15.63
CA THR A 14 -22.34 36.46 -15.43
C THR A 14 -21.90 36.79 -14.00
N THR A 15 -22.70 36.34 -13.02
CA THR A 15 -22.21 36.20 -11.66
C THR A 15 -21.28 35.00 -11.70
N GLY A 16 -19.99 35.30 -11.83
CA GLY A 16 -18.93 34.31 -11.71
C GLY A 16 -19.12 33.54 -10.42
N GLU A 17 -19.46 32.27 -10.55
CA GLU A 17 -19.28 31.29 -9.50
C GLU A 17 -17.77 31.28 -9.19
N ALA A 18 -17.39 32.03 -8.15
CA ALA A 18 -16.08 31.87 -7.56
C ALA A 18 -16.02 30.42 -7.08
N GLU A 19 -15.24 29.58 -7.77
CA GLU A 19 -14.96 28.24 -7.30
C GLU A 19 -14.53 28.31 -5.82
N PRO A 20 -15.08 27.47 -4.93
CA PRO A 20 -14.71 27.48 -3.54
C PRO A 20 -13.23 27.13 -3.46
N THR A 21 -12.39 28.15 -3.26
CA THR A 21 -10.97 28.00 -2.93
C THR A 21 -10.85 26.88 -1.89
N PRO A 22 -10.05 25.82 -2.12
CA PRO A 22 -10.04 24.68 -1.21
C PRO A 22 -9.71 25.19 0.19
N SER A 23 -10.66 24.98 1.13
CA SER A 23 -10.51 25.42 2.50
C SER A 23 -9.16 24.90 3.01
N ARG A 24 -8.30 25.80 3.46
CA ARG A 24 -6.95 25.46 3.93
C ARG A 24 -7.06 24.38 5.02
N TYR A 25 -6.66 23.16 4.69
CA TYR A 25 -6.64 22.08 5.68
C TYR A 25 -5.61 22.39 6.76
N GLU A 26 -6.05 22.35 8.02
CA GLU A 26 -5.18 22.54 9.16
C GLU A 26 -4.96 21.20 9.87
N PRO A 27 -3.72 20.65 9.85
CA PRO A 27 -3.47 19.33 10.42
C PRO A 27 -3.54 19.35 11.95
N LEU A 28 -4.58 18.71 12.51
CA LEU A 28 -4.69 18.52 13.96
C LEU A 28 -3.59 17.56 14.48
N PRO A 29 -3.02 17.80 15.68
CA PRO A 29 -2.03 16.91 16.29
C PRO A 29 -2.51 15.46 16.45
N GLY A 30 -3.80 15.24 16.75
CA GLY A 30 -4.39 13.90 16.90
C GLY A 30 -4.35 13.08 15.62
N HIS A 31 -4.55 13.71 14.46
CA HIS A 31 -4.52 13.03 13.16
C HIS A 31 -3.11 12.52 12.81
N ARG A 32 -2.04 13.14 13.31
CA ARG A 32 -0.67 12.67 13.03
C ARG A 32 -0.42 11.26 13.57
N ASN A 33 -0.83 11.01 14.81
CA ASN A 33 -0.69 9.69 15.43
C ASN A 33 -1.55 8.64 14.72
N GLN A 34 -2.77 9.03 14.31
CA GLN A 34 -3.69 8.15 13.59
C GLN A 34 -3.14 7.77 12.20
N VAL A 35 -2.65 8.75 11.41
CA VAL A 35 -2.00 8.51 10.11
C VAL A 35 -0.78 7.62 10.29
N GLU A 36 0.09 7.90 11.25
CA GLU A 36 1.27 7.10 11.53
C GLU A 36 0.92 5.65 11.86
N ALA A 37 -0.10 5.43 12.70
CA ALA A 37 -0.55 4.09 13.06
C ALA A 37 -1.12 3.34 11.85
N MET A 38 -2.07 3.94 11.13
CA MET A 38 -2.72 3.30 9.97
C MET A 38 -1.72 2.99 8.86
N ALA A 39 -0.83 3.93 8.53
CA ALA A 39 0.23 3.69 7.55
C ALA A 39 1.21 2.60 8.02
N GLY A 40 1.50 2.56 9.33
CA GLY A 40 2.35 1.55 9.93
C GLY A 40 1.75 0.15 9.90
N TYR A 41 0.42 0.04 9.91
CA TYR A 41 -0.32 -1.22 9.74
C TYR A 41 -0.45 -1.65 8.29
N GLY A 42 -0.06 -0.80 7.33
CA GLY A 42 -0.13 -1.09 5.90
C GLY A 42 -1.42 -0.64 5.21
N VAL A 43 -2.22 0.23 5.85
CA VAL A 43 -3.39 0.84 5.19
C VAL A 43 -2.92 1.77 4.07
N SER A 44 -3.63 1.76 2.94
CA SER A 44 -3.28 2.60 1.78
C SER A 44 -3.46 4.08 2.08
N GLU A 45 -2.65 4.96 1.47
CA GLU A 45 -2.80 6.41 1.61
C GLU A 45 -4.19 6.89 1.18
N ALA A 46 -4.77 6.27 0.15
CA ALA A 46 -6.12 6.60 -0.31
C ALA A 46 -7.20 6.27 0.73
N ASP A 47 -7.08 5.14 1.42
CA ASP A 47 -8.05 4.77 2.46
C ASP A 47 -7.83 5.56 3.76
N ILE A 48 -6.57 5.92 4.08
CA ILE A 48 -6.27 6.85 5.17
C ILE A 48 -6.89 8.22 4.89
N ALA A 49 -6.79 8.72 3.65
CA ALA A 49 -7.38 10.00 3.25
C ALA A 49 -8.91 9.99 3.38
N LYS A 50 -9.58 8.89 2.97
CA LYS A 50 -11.03 8.70 3.19
C LYS A 50 -11.42 8.69 4.67
N VAL A 51 -10.61 8.06 5.53
CA VAL A 51 -10.88 8.00 6.98
C VAL A 51 -10.78 9.38 7.63
N LEU A 52 -9.93 10.26 7.10
CA LEU A 52 -9.77 11.63 7.57
C LEU A 52 -10.63 12.66 6.83
N ASP A 53 -11.42 12.20 5.86
CA ASP A 53 -12.24 13.03 4.97
C ASP A 53 -11.43 14.16 4.30
N ILE A 54 -10.25 13.80 3.77
CA ILE A 54 -9.37 14.72 3.05
C ILE A 54 -8.98 14.16 1.69
N ASP A 55 -8.51 15.05 0.81
CA ASP A 55 -7.92 14.64 -0.45
C ASP A 55 -6.55 13.93 -0.21
N PRO A 56 -6.23 12.85 -0.96
CA PRO A 56 -4.93 12.19 -0.88
C PRO A 56 -3.71 13.10 -1.08
N GLU A 57 -3.82 14.16 -1.89
CA GLU A 57 -2.79 15.17 -2.04
C GLU A 57 -2.57 15.96 -0.75
N THR A 58 -3.67 16.33 -0.08
CA THR A 58 -3.64 17.01 1.22
C THR A 58 -3.00 16.12 2.30
N LEU A 59 -3.31 14.81 2.30
CA LEU A 59 -2.67 13.84 3.19
C LEU A 59 -1.14 13.85 3.00
N ARG A 60 -0.67 13.79 1.74
CA ARG A 60 0.76 13.79 1.43
C ARG A 60 1.43 15.11 1.77
N LEU A 61 0.76 16.24 1.60
CA LEU A 61 1.31 17.55 1.91
C LEU A 61 1.57 17.71 3.41
N HIS A 62 0.63 17.28 4.26
CA HIS A 62 0.69 17.55 5.70
C HIS A 62 1.26 16.42 6.56
N TYR A 63 1.21 15.16 6.07
CA TYR A 63 1.59 13.96 6.83
C TYR A 63 2.70 13.12 6.20
N ARG A 64 3.47 13.69 5.25
CA ARG A 64 4.57 12.97 4.59
C ARG A 64 5.53 12.32 5.58
N ARG A 65 5.86 13.02 6.66
CA ARG A 65 6.81 12.54 7.67
C ARG A 65 6.27 11.32 8.41
N GLU A 66 5.01 11.36 8.80
CA GLU A 66 4.30 10.29 9.49
C GLU A 66 4.18 9.06 8.57
N LEU A 67 3.81 9.25 7.30
CA LEU A 67 3.73 8.17 6.30
C LEU A 67 5.07 7.47 6.11
N GLN A 68 6.16 8.23 5.94
CA GLN A 68 7.50 7.67 5.74
C GLN A 68 8.07 7.00 6.99
N ALA A 69 7.84 7.59 8.18
CA ALA A 69 8.37 7.07 9.43
C ALA A 69 7.55 5.89 10.00
N SER A 70 6.27 5.78 9.62
CA SER A 70 5.32 4.81 10.17
C SER A 70 5.84 3.37 10.18
N ARG A 71 6.38 2.90 9.06
CA ARG A 71 6.90 1.53 8.92
C ARG A 71 8.03 1.25 9.89
N VAL A 72 8.99 2.17 10.00
CA VAL A 72 10.14 2.01 10.89
C VAL A 72 9.69 2.02 12.35
N LYS A 73 8.82 2.96 12.72
CA LYS A 73 8.31 3.09 14.10
C LYS A 73 7.46 1.89 14.51
N THR A 74 6.56 1.42 13.65
CA THR A 74 5.73 0.25 13.93
C THR A 74 6.57 -1.02 14.01
N ASN A 75 7.55 -1.21 13.12
CA ASN A 75 8.49 -2.32 13.22
C ASN A 75 9.30 -2.28 14.53
N ALA A 76 9.71 -1.09 14.98
CA ALA A 76 10.39 -0.92 16.26
C ALA A 76 9.49 -1.28 17.46
N LYS A 77 8.23 -0.84 17.46
CA LYS A 77 7.25 -1.18 18.51
C LYS A 77 6.98 -2.69 18.58
N VAL A 78 6.82 -3.35 17.43
CA VAL A 78 6.65 -4.81 17.37
C VAL A 78 7.90 -5.50 17.90
N ALA A 79 9.09 -5.02 17.51
CA ALA A 79 10.35 -5.55 18.00
C ALA A 79 10.52 -5.40 19.52
N GLU A 80 10.16 -4.25 20.10
CA GLU A 80 10.21 -4.00 21.54
C GLU A 80 9.25 -4.92 22.30
N ASN A 81 8.00 -5.03 21.85
CA ASN A 81 7.03 -5.93 22.47
C ASN A 81 7.52 -7.38 22.44
N LEU A 82 8.06 -7.80 21.30
CA LEU A 82 8.60 -9.14 21.15
C LEU A 82 9.83 -9.39 22.03
N TYR A 83 10.73 -8.41 22.15
CA TYR A 83 11.86 -8.49 23.08
C TYR A 83 11.37 -8.71 24.51
N ARG A 84 10.42 -7.89 24.97
CA ARG A 84 9.84 -8.01 26.31
C ARG A 84 9.18 -9.36 26.54
N LYS A 85 8.49 -9.92 25.54
CA LYS A 85 7.93 -11.27 25.61
C LYS A 85 9.02 -12.33 25.67
N ALA A 86 10.07 -12.20 24.87
CA ALA A 86 11.17 -13.16 24.82
C ALA A 86 12.04 -13.17 26.09
N THR A 87 12.14 -12.05 26.81
CA THR A 87 12.91 -11.92 28.06
C THR A 87 12.07 -12.02 29.33
N GLY A 88 10.76 -12.25 29.22
CA GLY A 88 9.86 -12.38 30.36
C GLY A 88 9.48 -13.83 30.66
N ASP A 89 8.71 -14.02 31.73
CA ASP A 89 8.26 -15.34 32.17
C ASP A 89 6.80 -15.56 31.74
N GLY A 90 6.60 -16.25 30.61
CA GLY A 90 5.26 -16.58 30.11
C GLY A 90 5.29 -17.63 29.00
N CYS A 91 4.16 -18.30 28.75
CA CYS A 91 4.06 -19.36 27.73
C CYS A 91 4.44 -18.89 26.32
N GLU A 92 4.25 -17.60 26.02
CA GLU A 92 4.57 -17.00 24.72
C GLU A 92 6.08 -16.70 24.55
N ALA A 93 6.87 -16.77 25.63
CA ALA A 93 8.28 -16.37 25.63
C ALA A 93 9.14 -17.26 24.73
N VAL A 94 8.87 -18.58 24.69
CA VAL A 94 9.64 -19.53 23.89
C VAL A 94 9.55 -19.20 22.40
N THR A 95 8.33 -19.02 21.86
CA THR A 95 8.12 -18.70 20.44
C THR A 95 8.72 -17.34 20.08
N ALA A 96 8.58 -16.34 20.95
CA ALA A 96 9.17 -15.02 20.76
C ALA A 96 10.71 -15.08 20.76
N ALA A 97 11.31 -15.85 21.67
CA ALA A 97 12.76 -16.06 21.74
C ALA A 97 13.30 -16.79 20.50
N ILE A 98 12.61 -17.84 20.04
CA ILE A 98 12.95 -18.54 18.79
C ILE A 98 12.93 -17.57 17.61
N PHE A 99 11.86 -16.77 17.46
CA PHE A 99 11.81 -15.75 16.41
C PHE A 99 12.99 -14.79 16.52
N TRP A 100 13.30 -14.29 17.72
CA TRP A 100 14.37 -13.33 17.94
C TRP A 100 15.72 -13.88 17.49
N LEU A 101 16.05 -15.10 17.92
CA LEU A 101 17.29 -15.77 17.55
C LEU A 101 17.37 -15.99 16.03
N LYS A 102 16.27 -16.40 15.39
CA LYS A 102 16.22 -16.59 13.93
C LYS A 102 16.40 -15.29 13.15
N LYS A 103 15.69 -14.23 13.53
CA LYS A 103 15.63 -12.98 12.75
C LYS A 103 16.76 -12.00 13.06
N ARG A 104 17.20 -11.91 14.31
CA ARG A 104 18.23 -10.96 14.77
C ARG A 104 19.58 -11.60 15.04
N ALA A 105 19.63 -12.74 15.75
CA ALA A 105 20.89 -13.45 15.98
C ALA A 105 21.37 -14.23 14.75
N ARG A 106 20.58 -14.22 13.66
CA ARG A 106 20.86 -14.93 12.40
C ARG A 106 21.01 -16.44 12.59
N TRP A 107 20.41 -17.00 13.63
CA TRP A 107 20.37 -18.43 13.83
C TRP A 107 19.51 -19.04 12.74
N LYS A 108 20.06 -20.01 12.05
CA LYS A 108 19.36 -20.77 11.01
C LYS A 108 19.52 -22.23 11.32
N GLU A 109 18.47 -22.98 11.07
CA GLU A 109 18.58 -24.43 11.03
C GLU A 109 19.35 -24.80 9.77
N THR A 110 20.36 -25.66 9.92
CA THR A 110 21.05 -26.26 8.78
C THR A 110 20.29 -27.51 8.40
N SER A 111 19.58 -27.49 7.28
CA SER A 111 18.96 -28.68 6.70
C SER A 111 19.84 -29.24 5.59
N VAL A 112 20.30 -30.49 5.74
CA VAL A 112 20.92 -31.24 4.65
C VAL A 112 19.83 -32.07 4.00
N HIS A 113 19.52 -31.79 2.74
CA HIS A 113 18.58 -32.57 1.95
C HIS A 113 19.37 -33.40 0.95
N GLU A 114 19.34 -34.72 1.09
CA GLU A 114 19.81 -35.63 0.05
C GLU A 114 18.71 -35.74 -1.01
N VAL A 115 18.97 -35.18 -2.19
CA VAL A 115 18.02 -35.20 -3.31
C VAL A 115 18.43 -36.33 -4.25
N GLY A 116 17.62 -37.40 -4.28
CA GLY A 116 17.77 -38.54 -5.17
C GLY A 116 16.56 -38.74 -6.08
N GLY A 117 16.73 -39.55 -7.12
CA GLY A 117 15.64 -40.08 -7.93
C GLY A 117 14.90 -41.23 -7.24
N SER A 118 13.95 -41.83 -7.94
CA SER A 118 13.19 -42.99 -7.44
C SER A 118 14.13 -44.11 -6.96
N ASP A 119 13.83 -44.67 -5.80
CA ASP A 119 14.59 -45.77 -5.17
C ASP A 119 16.09 -45.45 -4.92
N GLY A 120 16.42 -44.17 -4.70
CA GLY A 120 17.80 -43.74 -4.49
C GLY A 120 18.63 -43.68 -5.78
N GLY A 121 17.98 -43.84 -6.93
CA GLY A 121 18.60 -43.71 -8.25
C GLY A 121 18.89 -42.25 -8.65
N PRO A 122 19.41 -42.02 -9.87
CA PRO A 122 19.63 -40.68 -10.38
C PRO A 122 18.30 -39.94 -10.64
N ILE A 123 18.31 -38.60 -10.45
CA ILE A 123 17.16 -37.73 -10.76
C ILE A 123 16.86 -37.81 -12.25
N GLN A 124 15.65 -38.22 -12.60
CA GLN A 124 15.19 -38.33 -13.98
C GLN A 124 14.72 -36.95 -14.47
N ILE A 125 15.42 -36.38 -15.46
CA ILE A 125 15.04 -35.10 -16.07
C ILE A 125 14.32 -35.40 -17.39
N GLN A 126 13.01 -35.13 -17.46
CA GLN A 126 12.25 -35.22 -18.71
C GLN A 126 12.20 -33.85 -19.39
N ARG A 127 12.67 -33.78 -20.64
CA ARG A 127 12.56 -32.58 -21.47
C ARG A 127 11.19 -32.57 -22.16
N ILE A 128 10.42 -31.51 -21.94
CA ILE A 128 9.16 -31.27 -22.66
C ILE A 128 9.45 -30.21 -23.73
N GLU A 129 9.30 -30.57 -25.00
CA GLU A 129 9.37 -29.63 -26.13
C GLU A 129 7.95 -29.32 -26.60
N ARG A 130 7.65 -28.03 -26.77
CA ARG A 130 6.37 -27.55 -27.30
C ARG A 130 6.64 -26.76 -28.57
N VAL A 131 6.03 -27.18 -29.68
CA VAL A 131 6.03 -26.44 -30.94
C VAL A 131 4.71 -25.68 -31.03
N ILE A 132 4.81 -24.35 -31.11
CA ILE A 132 3.65 -23.48 -31.33
C ILE A 132 3.39 -23.48 -32.85
N ILE A 133 2.26 -24.05 -33.27
CA ILE A 133 1.81 -24.04 -34.66
C ILE A 133 0.85 -22.87 -34.84
N ASP A 134 1.17 -21.97 -35.77
CA ASP A 134 0.28 -20.88 -36.17
C ASP A 134 -0.91 -21.47 -36.95
N PRO A 135 -2.18 -21.29 -36.50
CA PRO A 135 -3.33 -21.75 -37.24
C PRO A 135 -3.48 -20.90 -38.50
N GLY A 136 -2.94 -21.41 -39.62
CA GLY A 136 -2.81 -20.69 -40.89
C GLY A 136 -4.01 -19.83 -41.27
N ARG A 137 -3.73 -18.60 -41.71
CA ARG A 137 -4.71 -17.63 -42.23
C ARG A 137 -5.61 -18.32 -43.28
N PRO A 138 -6.95 -18.31 -43.12
CA PRO A 138 -7.83 -18.87 -44.14
C PRO A 138 -7.66 -18.09 -45.44
N ALA A 139 -7.44 -18.81 -46.54
CA ALA A 139 -7.27 -18.22 -47.86
C ALA A 139 -8.51 -17.40 -48.24
N SER A 140 -8.29 -16.15 -48.64
CA SER A 140 -9.34 -15.30 -49.20
C SER A 140 -9.87 -15.95 -50.47
N THR A 141 -11.10 -16.47 -50.42
CA THR A 141 -11.81 -16.91 -51.61
C THR A 141 -12.29 -15.67 -52.36
N SER A 142 -11.92 -15.57 -53.63
CA SER A 142 -12.36 -14.53 -54.59
C SER A 142 -13.83 -14.68 -54.97
#